data_AF-A0A8C0K849-F1
#
_entry.id   AF-A0A8C0K849-F1
#
_cell.length_a   1.000
_cell.length_b   1.000
_cell.length_c   1.000
_cell.angle_alpha   90.00
_cell.angle_beta   90.00
_cell.angle_gamma   90.00
#
_symmetry.space_group_name_H-M   'P 1'
#
loop_
_entity.id
_entity.type
_entity.pdbx_description
1 polymer ?
#
loop_
_entity_poly.entity_id
_entity_poly.type
_entity_poly.pdbx_seq_one_letter_code
_entity_poly.pdbx_strand_id
1 'polypeptide(L)'
;MKAQKRGKEQQLDIMNKQYKQLESRLDEILSRIAKETEEIKDLEEQLTEGQIAANEALKKDLESVISGLQEYLETVKGQARQAQNECRKLQDEKETLLQRLSEVEQERDQLEIVAIDAENMRKELAELENALQEQHEVNISLQQTQGDLSAYEAELEAQLKIRDAEANQLKEELEKLRRLSQLEQSALQAELEKEKQAFKTAVKKAQLSEGKDQENSELRTQLQQLQDDNDLLKQQLKDFQSHLNHVVDGLIRPEEVAACVDELRKKLKSGAGEMRIHTPSDVLGKSLADLQKQFSEILARSQWERQEAQVRERKLQEEMALQQEKLASGQEEFRHACERALEARISFDKRQHEARIQQLENEIHYLQENLKSMEEIQGLTDLQLQEADEEKERILAQLRELEKKKKLEDAKSQEQFLGLDRELKKLKKAVAASDKLATAELTIAKDQLKSLHGTVMKINQERAEVSPRVQNKHYNTVVITTVACT
;
A
#
# COMPACT_ATOMS: atom_id res chain seq x y z
N MET A 1 -7.33 -100.88 -151.88
CA MET A 1 -8.53 -100.41 -151.14
C MET A 1 -8.61 -100.88 -149.67
N LYS A 2 -8.70 -102.18 -149.32
CA LYS A 2 -8.93 -102.58 -147.90
C LYS A 2 -7.81 -102.20 -146.90
N ALA A 3 -6.52 -102.33 -147.26
CA ALA A 3 -5.41 -102.02 -146.35
C ALA A 3 -5.29 -100.52 -145.99
N GLN A 4 -5.55 -99.63 -146.95
CA GLN A 4 -5.48 -98.19 -146.76
C GLN A 4 -6.58 -97.65 -145.83
N LYS A 5 -7.71 -98.37 -145.71
CA LYS A 5 -8.79 -98.03 -144.77
C LYS A 5 -8.40 -98.34 -143.32
N ARG A 6 -7.86 -99.54 -143.06
CA ARG A 6 -7.35 -99.93 -141.71
C ARG A 6 -6.23 -99.03 -141.21
N GLY A 7 -5.30 -98.61 -142.08
CA GLY A 7 -4.23 -97.68 -141.71
C GLY A 7 -4.78 -96.32 -141.23
N LYS A 8 -5.78 -95.77 -141.94
CA LYS A 8 -6.46 -94.54 -141.52
C LYS A 8 -7.30 -94.73 -140.24
N GLU A 9 -7.95 -95.88 -140.05
CA GLU A 9 -8.69 -96.20 -138.83
C GLU A 9 -7.78 -96.32 -137.60
N GLN A 10 -6.61 -96.97 -137.71
CA GLN A 10 -5.61 -96.99 -136.63
C GLN A 10 -5.04 -95.60 -136.35
N GLN A 11 -4.80 -94.79 -137.39
CA GLN A 11 -4.31 -93.43 -137.22
C GLN A 11 -5.36 -92.53 -136.54
N LEU A 12 -6.65 -92.70 -136.85
CA LEU A 12 -7.77 -92.05 -136.18
C LEU A 12 -7.92 -92.49 -134.72
N ASP A 13 -7.78 -93.78 -134.41
CA ASP A 13 -7.87 -94.28 -133.03
C ASP A 13 -6.69 -93.79 -132.15
N ILE A 14 -5.48 -93.73 -132.71
CA ILE A 14 -4.33 -93.10 -132.04
C ILE A 14 -4.58 -91.61 -131.82
N MET A 15 -5.10 -90.89 -132.83
CA MET A 15 -5.43 -89.48 -132.74
C MET A 15 -6.51 -89.22 -131.67
N ASN A 16 -7.56 -90.05 -131.62
CA ASN A 16 -8.64 -89.96 -130.64
C ASN A 16 -8.15 -90.27 -129.21
N LYS A 17 -7.24 -91.24 -129.05
CA LYS A 17 -6.55 -91.48 -127.76
C LYS A 17 -5.69 -90.30 -127.32
N GLN A 18 -5.00 -89.64 -128.26
CA GLN A 18 -4.26 -88.41 -127.96
C GLN A 18 -5.20 -87.25 -127.60
N TYR A 19 -6.33 -87.10 -128.30
CA TYR A 19 -7.34 -86.08 -127.94
C TYR A 19 -7.88 -86.31 -126.53
N LYS A 20 -8.29 -87.55 -126.18
CA LYS A 20 -8.74 -87.88 -124.83
C LYS A 20 -7.68 -87.68 -123.75
N GLN A 21 -6.40 -87.89 -124.08
CA GLN A 21 -5.28 -87.59 -123.17
C GLN A 21 -5.00 -86.09 -123.06
N LEU A 22 -5.24 -85.28 -124.10
CA LEU A 22 -5.21 -83.83 -123.99
C LEU A 22 -6.41 -83.31 -123.19
N GLU A 23 -7.59 -83.89 -123.40
CA GLU A 23 -8.86 -83.55 -122.76
C GLU A 23 -8.83 -83.85 -121.26
N SER A 24 -8.48 -85.08 -120.83
CA SER A 24 -8.37 -85.41 -119.41
C SER A 24 -7.30 -84.56 -118.71
N ARG A 25 -6.24 -84.21 -119.45
CA ARG A 25 -5.17 -83.37 -118.94
C ARG A 25 -5.59 -81.91 -118.82
N LEU A 26 -6.37 -81.39 -119.78
CA LEU A 26 -7.03 -80.09 -119.71
C LEU A 26 -8.02 -80.03 -118.54
N ASP A 27 -8.78 -81.09 -118.28
CA ASP A 27 -9.67 -81.19 -117.11
C ASP A 27 -8.87 -81.19 -115.79
N GLU A 28 -7.71 -81.84 -115.74
CA GLU A 28 -6.78 -81.73 -114.61
C GLU A 28 -6.23 -80.31 -114.44
N ILE A 29 -5.92 -79.58 -115.54
CA ILE A 29 -5.58 -78.13 -115.49
C ILE A 29 -6.75 -77.36 -114.87
N LEU A 30 -7.94 -77.50 -115.44
CA LEU A 30 -9.10 -76.68 -115.09
C LEU A 30 -9.56 -76.96 -113.65
N SER A 31 -9.56 -78.22 -113.22
CA SER A 31 -9.83 -78.59 -111.83
C SER A 31 -8.78 -78.02 -110.88
N ARG A 32 -7.51 -77.95 -111.31
CA ARG A 32 -6.43 -77.38 -110.52
C ARG A 32 -6.54 -75.87 -110.41
N ILE A 33 -6.68 -75.16 -111.52
CA ILE A 33 -6.92 -73.71 -111.57
C ILE A 33 -8.17 -73.34 -110.75
N ALA A 34 -9.24 -74.16 -110.79
CA ALA A 34 -10.44 -73.91 -110.00
C ALA A 34 -10.17 -74.01 -108.49
N LYS A 35 -9.49 -75.06 -108.02
CA LYS A 35 -9.08 -75.19 -106.60
C LYS A 35 -8.19 -74.03 -106.18
N GLU A 36 -7.25 -73.66 -107.04
CA GLU A 36 -6.27 -72.61 -106.78
C GLU A 36 -6.88 -71.20 -106.80
N THR A 37 -7.87 -70.97 -107.64
CA THR A 37 -8.69 -69.74 -107.59
C THR A 37 -9.51 -69.68 -106.30
N GLU A 38 -9.98 -70.82 -105.79
CA GLU A 38 -10.66 -70.88 -104.49
C GLU A 38 -9.68 -70.66 -103.33
N GLU A 39 -8.48 -71.26 -103.36
CA GLU A 39 -7.43 -71.00 -102.38
C GLU A 39 -6.98 -69.52 -102.35
N ILE A 40 -6.94 -68.83 -103.51
CA ILE A 40 -6.75 -67.37 -103.54
C ILE A 40 -7.88 -66.67 -102.79
N LYS A 41 -9.15 -66.99 -103.08
CA LYS A 41 -10.30 -66.34 -102.43
C LYS A 41 -10.29 -66.57 -100.93
N ASP A 42 -10.07 -67.81 -100.49
CA ASP A 42 -10.00 -68.16 -99.06
C ASP A 42 -8.91 -67.34 -98.36
N LEU A 43 -7.75 -67.16 -99.00
CA LEU A 43 -6.68 -66.33 -98.48
C LEU A 43 -7.00 -64.83 -98.53
N GLU A 44 -7.69 -64.33 -99.56
CA GLU A 44 -8.14 -62.93 -99.64
C GLU A 44 -9.24 -62.63 -98.61
N GLU A 45 -10.15 -63.56 -98.35
CA GLU A 45 -11.16 -63.49 -97.31
C GLU A 45 -10.49 -63.46 -95.93
N GLN A 46 -9.68 -64.47 -95.58
CA GLN A 46 -8.89 -64.51 -94.33
C GLN A 46 -8.04 -63.24 -94.13
N LEU A 47 -7.51 -62.66 -95.20
CA LEU A 47 -6.76 -61.42 -95.16
C LEU A 47 -7.62 -60.22 -94.76
N THR A 48 -8.81 -60.11 -95.35
CA THR A 48 -9.74 -59.01 -95.06
C THR A 48 -10.34 -59.17 -93.68
N GLU A 49 -10.75 -60.37 -93.29
CA GLU A 49 -11.17 -60.71 -91.93
C GLU A 49 -10.08 -60.40 -90.91
N GLY A 50 -8.83 -60.81 -91.16
CA GLY A 50 -7.69 -60.51 -90.30
C GLY A 50 -7.40 -59.02 -90.16
N GLN A 51 -7.59 -58.23 -91.22
CA GLN A 51 -7.48 -56.76 -91.14
C GLN A 51 -8.66 -56.12 -90.40
N ILE A 52 -9.87 -56.64 -90.58
CA ILE A 52 -11.06 -56.18 -89.84
C ILE A 52 -10.87 -56.47 -88.35
N ALA A 53 -10.51 -57.70 -87.97
CA ALA A 53 -10.25 -58.11 -86.59
C ALA A 53 -9.14 -57.29 -85.92
N ALA A 54 -8.04 -57.01 -86.64
CA ALA A 54 -6.97 -56.16 -86.12
C ALA A 54 -7.42 -54.70 -85.89
N ASN A 55 -8.21 -54.15 -86.82
CA ASN A 55 -8.78 -52.81 -86.68
C ASN A 55 -9.85 -52.73 -85.57
N GLU A 56 -10.66 -53.76 -85.39
CA GLU A 56 -11.63 -53.87 -84.29
C GLU A 56 -10.95 -54.00 -82.93
N ALA A 57 -9.87 -54.78 -82.83
CA ALA A 57 -9.04 -54.87 -81.64
C ALA A 57 -8.43 -53.50 -81.29
N LEU A 58 -7.79 -52.82 -82.24
CA LEU A 58 -7.24 -51.47 -82.05
C LEU A 58 -8.32 -50.44 -81.68
N LYS A 59 -9.52 -50.53 -82.28
CA LYS A 59 -10.66 -49.68 -81.93
C LYS A 59 -11.08 -49.90 -80.48
N LYS A 60 -11.19 -51.16 -80.05
CA LYS A 60 -11.58 -51.54 -78.68
C LYS A 60 -10.54 -51.10 -77.65
N ASP A 61 -9.24 -51.23 -77.96
CA ASP A 61 -8.16 -50.75 -77.11
C ASP A 61 -8.18 -49.21 -76.98
N LEU A 62 -8.42 -48.49 -78.09
CA LEU A 62 -8.58 -47.04 -78.07
C LEU A 62 -9.82 -46.60 -77.28
N GLU A 63 -10.96 -47.28 -77.44
CA GLU A 63 -12.17 -47.06 -76.64
C GLU A 63 -11.89 -47.29 -75.16
N SER A 64 -11.19 -48.37 -74.79
CA SER A 64 -10.79 -48.66 -73.41
C SER A 64 -9.87 -47.58 -72.82
N VAL A 65 -8.90 -47.09 -73.59
CA VAL A 65 -8.00 -46.00 -73.15
C VAL A 65 -8.77 -44.67 -73.00
N ILE A 66 -9.70 -44.36 -73.91
CA ILE A 66 -10.55 -43.17 -73.81
C ILE A 66 -11.44 -43.26 -72.56
N SER A 67 -12.07 -44.41 -72.29
CA SER A 67 -12.89 -44.62 -71.10
C SER A 67 -12.08 -44.43 -69.81
N GLY A 68 -10.89 -45.04 -69.71
CA GLY A 68 -10.02 -44.87 -68.53
C GLY A 68 -9.53 -43.43 -68.33
N LEU A 69 -9.26 -42.69 -69.41
CA LEU A 69 -8.91 -41.26 -69.34
C LEU A 69 -10.10 -40.38 -68.93
N GLN A 70 -11.33 -40.73 -69.35
CA GLN A 70 -12.55 -40.04 -68.94
C GLN A 70 -12.86 -40.28 -67.45
N GLU A 71 -12.71 -41.52 -66.98
CA GLU A 71 -12.89 -41.89 -65.57
C GLU A 71 -11.84 -41.20 -64.67
N TYR A 72 -10.58 -41.18 -65.09
CA TYR A 72 -9.52 -40.43 -64.39
C TYR A 72 -9.84 -38.92 -64.35
N LEU A 73 -10.30 -38.34 -65.46
CA LEU A 73 -10.66 -36.93 -65.53
C LEU A 73 -11.84 -36.58 -64.60
N GLU A 74 -12.88 -37.40 -64.54
CA GLU A 74 -13.98 -37.21 -63.58
C GLU A 74 -13.53 -37.41 -62.12
N THR A 75 -12.63 -38.36 -61.86
CA THR A 75 -12.03 -38.54 -60.52
C THR A 75 -11.27 -37.29 -60.08
N VAL A 76 -10.41 -36.73 -60.94
CA VAL A 76 -9.66 -35.49 -60.66
C VAL A 76 -10.59 -34.28 -60.52
N LYS A 77 -11.66 -34.17 -61.33
CA LYS A 77 -12.70 -33.14 -61.13
C LYS A 77 -13.41 -33.29 -59.78
N GLY A 78 -13.71 -34.53 -59.37
CA GLY A 78 -14.30 -34.86 -58.07
C GLY A 78 -13.41 -34.40 -56.93
N GLN A 79 -12.12 -34.77 -56.96
CA GLN A 79 -11.11 -34.34 -55.99
C GLN A 79 -10.94 -32.83 -55.94
N ALA A 80 -10.87 -32.15 -57.11
CA ALA A 80 -10.77 -30.70 -57.17
C ALA A 80 -11.99 -29.98 -56.57
N ARG A 81 -13.21 -30.49 -56.82
CA ARG A 81 -14.44 -30.00 -56.19
C ARG A 81 -14.46 -30.25 -54.68
N GLN A 82 -14.00 -31.41 -54.23
CA GLN A 82 -13.90 -31.73 -52.81
C GLN A 82 -12.92 -30.78 -52.10
N ALA A 83 -11.70 -30.63 -52.62
CA ALA A 83 -10.71 -29.71 -52.07
C ALA A 83 -11.20 -28.25 -52.08
N GLN A 84 -11.92 -27.82 -53.12
CA GLN A 84 -12.54 -26.49 -53.16
C GLN A 84 -13.61 -26.31 -52.07
N ASN A 85 -14.43 -27.33 -51.82
CA ASN A 85 -15.43 -27.30 -50.75
C ASN A 85 -14.79 -27.32 -49.35
N GLU A 86 -13.68 -28.05 -49.17
CA GLU A 86 -12.91 -28.09 -47.93
C GLU A 86 -12.23 -26.74 -47.65
N CYS A 87 -11.57 -26.14 -48.65
CA CYS A 87 -11.03 -24.77 -48.54
C CYS A 87 -12.10 -23.75 -48.18
N ARG A 88 -13.32 -23.89 -48.72
CA ARG A 88 -14.44 -22.99 -48.39
C ARG A 88 -14.88 -23.15 -46.94
N LYS A 89 -15.07 -24.38 -46.46
CA LYS A 89 -15.40 -24.65 -45.05
C LYS A 89 -14.34 -24.10 -44.10
N LEU A 90 -13.05 -24.32 -44.39
CA LEU A 90 -11.95 -23.79 -43.59
C LEU A 90 -11.91 -22.25 -43.60
N GLN A 91 -12.37 -21.61 -44.68
CA GLN A 91 -12.50 -20.16 -44.74
C GLN A 91 -13.69 -19.66 -43.91
N ASP A 92 -14.85 -20.32 -44.00
CA ASP A 92 -16.02 -20.03 -43.18
C ASP A 92 -15.68 -20.22 -41.67
N GLU A 93 -15.01 -21.32 -41.31
CA GLU A 93 -14.51 -21.59 -39.95
C GLU A 93 -13.53 -20.51 -39.48
N LYS A 94 -12.56 -20.11 -40.31
CA LYS A 94 -11.64 -19.00 -40.02
C LYS A 94 -12.40 -17.69 -39.73
N GLU A 95 -13.42 -17.36 -40.51
CA GLU A 95 -14.23 -16.15 -40.30
C GLU A 95 -15.00 -16.22 -38.97
N THR A 96 -15.58 -17.37 -38.61
CA THR A 96 -16.23 -17.55 -37.29
C THR A 96 -15.24 -17.46 -36.12
N LEU A 97 -14.02 -17.98 -36.27
CA LEU A 97 -12.98 -17.90 -35.24
C LEU A 97 -12.44 -16.48 -35.07
N LEU A 98 -12.30 -15.71 -36.16
CA LEU A 98 -11.93 -14.29 -36.09
C LEU A 98 -13.01 -13.46 -35.39
N GLN A 99 -14.28 -13.73 -35.65
CA GLN A 99 -15.38 -13.06 -34.97
C GLN A 99 -15.41 -13.42 -33.48
N ARG A 100 -15.22 -14.70 -33.12
CA ARG A 100 -15.16 -15.12 -31.71
C ARG A 100 -13.92 -14.56 -30.99
N LEU A 101 -12.80 -14.38 -31.67
CA LEU A 101 -11.62 -13.71 -31.10
C LEU A 101 -11.94 -12.25 -30.75
N SER A 102 -12.58 -11.50 -31.66
CA SER A 102 -12.99 -10.11 -31.41
C SER A 102 -14.01 -9.99 -30.26
N GLU A 103 -14.91 -10.96 -30.10
CA GLU A 103 -15.83 -11.02 -28.95
C GLU A 103 -15.06 -11.20 -27.64
N VAL A 104 -14.10 -12.13 -27.59
CA VAL A 104 -13.30 -12.41 -26.39
C VAL A 104 -12.34 -11.26 -26.05
N GLU A 105 -11.79 -10.55 -27.05
CA GLU A 105 -11.02 -9.32 -26.83
C GLU A 105 -11.90 -8.22 -26.22
N GLN A 106 -13.12 -8.05 -26.70
CA GLN A 106 -14.07 -7.08 -26.12
C GLN A 106 -14.52 -7.48 -24.70
N GLU A 107 -14.75 -8.77 -24.43
CA GLU A 107 -15.03 -9.31 -23.08
C GLU A 107 -13.84 -9.06 -22.14
N ARG A 108 -12.59 -9.23 -22.59
CA ARG A 108 -11.37 -8.92 -21.82
C ARG A 108 -11.31 -7.44 -21.45
N ASP A 109 -11.50 -6.55 -22.41
CA ASP A 109 -11.40 -5.10 -22.18
C ASP A 109 -12.46 -4.61 -21.18
N GLN A 110 -13.66 -5.21 -21.20
CA GLN A 110 -14.69 -4.96 -20.20
C GLN A 110 -14.29 -5.50 -18.80
N LEU A 111 -13.69 -6.68 -18.73
CA LEU A 111 -13.19 -7.24 -17.47
C LEU A 111 -12.02 -6.43 -16.88
N GLU A 112 -11.18 -5.83 -17.72
CA GLU A 112 -10.11 -4.92 -17.28
C GLU A 112 -10.68 -3.66 -16.62
N ILE A 113 -11.71 -3.04 -17.22
CA ILE A 113 -12.44 -1.91 -16.60
C ILE A 113 -13.03 -2.32 -15.24
N VAL A 114 -13.73 -3.46 -15.18
CA VAL A 114 -14.32 -3.96 -13.92
C VAL A 114 -13.27 -4.28 -12.86
N ALA A 115 -12.08 -4.77 -13.26
CA ALA A 115 -10.97 -5.02 -12.35
C ALA A 115 -10.39 -3.72 -11.77
N ILE A 116 -10.26 -2.66 -12.59
CA ILE A 116 -9.83 -1.32 -12.16
C ILE A 116 -10.86 -0.73 -11.18
N ASP A 117 -12.15 -0.79 -11.50
CA ASP A 117 -13.22 -0.29 -10.63
C ASP A 117 -13.26 -1.04 -9.29
N ALA A 118 -13.10 -2.38 -9.30
CA ALA A 118 -13.04 -3.19 -8.09
C ALA A 118 -11.82 -2.85 -7.21
N GLU A 119 -10.68 -2.53 -7.82
CA GLU A 119 -9.47 -2.13 -7.10
C GLU A 119 -9.58 -0.71 -6.51
N ASN A 120 -10.26 0.21 -7.21
CA ASN A 120 -10.58 1.53 -6.68
C ASN A 120 -11.54 1.42 -5.48
N MET A 121 -12.60 0.62 -5.58
CA MET A 121 -13.51 0.36 -4.45
C MET A 121 -12.81 -0.27 -3.25
N ARG A 122 -11.79 -1.13 -3.44
CA ARG A 122 -10.98 -1.65 -2.33
C ARG A 122 -10.17 -0.56 -1.62
N LYS A 123 -9.61 0.39 -2.36
CA LYS A 123 -8.85 1.51 -1.78
C LYS A 123 -9.76 2.41 -0.96
N GLU A 124 -10.93 2.78 -1.51
CA GLU A 124 -11.95 3.55 -0.79
C GLU A 124 -12.41 2.83 0.50
N LEU A 125 -12.61 1.51 0.45
CA LEU A 125 -12.94 0.72 1.65
C LEU A 125 -11.81 0.74 2.68
N ALA A 126 -10.55 0.57 2.27
CA ALA A 126 -9.40 0.62 3.19
C ALA A 126 -9.22 2.01 3.81
N GLU A 127 -9.45 3.08 3.06
CA GLU A 127 -9.45 4.47 3.57
C GLU A 127 -10.58 4.68 4.61
N LEU A 128 -11.78 4.16 4.35
CA LEU A 128 -12.90 4.21 5.29
C LEU A 128 -12.67 3.37 6.55
N GLU A 129 -12.04 2.20 6.44
CA GLU A 129 -11.65 1.35 7.58
C GLU A 129 -10.59 2.04 8.45
N ASN A 130 -9.58 2.67 7.85
CA ASN A 130 -8.58 3.47 8.57
C ASN A 130 -9.23 4.66 9.29
N ALA A 131 -10.09 5.42 8.61
CA ALA A 131 -10.81 6.54 9.22
C ALA A 131 -11.73 6.09 10.38
N LEU A 132 -12.36 4.91 10.27
CA LEU A 132 -13.17 4.33 11.34
C LEU A 132 -12.30 3.95 12.56
N GLN A 133 -11.11 3.37 12.33
CA GLN A 133 -10.15 3.03 13.37
C GLN A 133 -9.63 4.29 14.10
N GLU A 134 -9.26 5.34 13.36
CA GLU A 134 -8.86 6.63 13.94
C GLU A 134 -9.99 7.23 14.82
N GLN A 135 -11.25 7.18 14.35
CA GLN A 135 -12.39 7.63 15.15
C GLN A 135 -12.59 6.77 16.41
N HIS A 136 -12.30 5.48 16.37
CA HIS A 136 -12.39 4.60 17.54
C HIS A 136 -11.31 4.93 18.57
N GLU A 137 -10.08 5.19 18.14
CA GLU A 137 -8.96 5.60 19.01
C GLU A 137 -9.22 6.97 19.67
N VAL A 138 -9.75 7.93 18.91
CA VAL A 138 -10.20 9.23 19.45
C VAL A 138 -11.34 9.04 20.46
N ASN A 139 -12.28 8.11 20.22
CA ASN A 139 -13.37 7.83 21.15
C ASN A 139 -12.85 7.22 22.47
N ILE A 140 -11.91 6.28 22.41
CA ILE A 140 -11.25 5.69 23.60
C ILE A 140 -10.52 6.78 24.40
N SER A 141 -9.75 7.63 23.72
CA SER A 141 -9.07 8.80 24.33
C SER A 141 -10.06 9.74 25.03
N LEU A 142 -11.20 10.03 24.38
CA LEU A 142 -12.25 10.87 24.96
C LEU A 142 -12.90 10.21 26.20
N GLN A 143 -13.15 8.90 26.17
CA GLN A 143 -13.69 8.17 27.33
C GLN A 143 -12.70 8.15 28.50
N GLN A 144 -11.41 7.98 28.23
CA GLN A 144 -10.35 8.02 29.26
C GLN A 144 -10.28 9.41 29.91
N THR A 145 -10.18 10.48 29.11
CA THR A 145 -10.15 11.85 29.62
C THR A 145 -11.43 12.26 30.34
N GLN A 146 -12.60 11.75 29.93
CA GLN A 146 -13.85 11.92 30.67
C GLN A 146 -13.82 11.20 32.03
N GLY A 147 -13.22 10.01 32.10
CA GLY A 147 -13.00 9.28 33.35
C GLY A 147 -12.07 10.03 34.31
N ASP A 148 -10.94 10.53 33.81
CA ASP A 148 -9.96 11.32 34.58
C ASP A 148 -10.58 12.62 35.12
N LEU A 149 -11.35 13.33 34.29
CA LEU A 149 -12.09 14.53 34.71
C LEU A 149 -13.11 14.20 35.80
N SER A 150 -13.87 13.11 35.66
CA SER A 150 -14.86 12.70 36.67
C SER A 150 -14.20 12.30 38.00
N ALA A 151 -13.03 11.67 37.97
CA ALA A 151 -12.24 11.37 39.15
C ALA A 151 -11.76 12.67 39.84
N TYR A 152 -11.24 13.62 39.08
CA TYR A 152 -10.81 14.93 39.59
C TYR A 152 -11.97 15.76 40.16
N GLU A 153 -13.14 15.74 39.52
CA GLU A 153 -14.36 16.36 40.03
C GLU A 153 -14.78 15.77 41.39
N ALA A 154 -14.71 14.43 41.54
CA ALA A 154 -15.01 13.75 42.80
C ALA A 154 -13.99 14.08 43.91
N GLU A 155 -12.70 14.20 43.58
CA GLU A 155 -11.68 14.66 44.53
C GLU A 155 -11.94 16.11 44.97
N LEU A 156 -12.30 17.00 44.05
CA LEU A 156 -12.62 18.39 44.35
C LEU A 156 -13.88 18.50 45.23
N GLU A 157 -14.92 17.72 44.94
CA GLU A 157 -16.14 17.66 45.76
C GLU A 157 -15.85 17.13 47.17
N ALA A 158 -14.96 16.14 47.31
CA ALA A 158 -14.51 15.64 48.61
C ALA A 158 -13.73 16.71 49.40
N GLN A 159 -12.82 17.46 48.74
CA GLN A 159 -12.10 18.58 49.36
C GLN A 159 -13.06 19.70 49.82
N LEU A 160 -14.07 20.04 49.01
CA LEU A 160 -15.10 21.01 49.38
C LEU A 160 -15.89 20.54 50.62
N LYS A 161 -16.33 19.27 50.66
CA LYS A 161 -17.03 18.69 51.83
C LYS A 161 -16.19 18.76 53.12
N ILE A 162 -14.88 18.53 53.02
CA ILE A 162 -13.95 18.68 54.16
C ILE A 162 -13.87 20.15 54.60
N ARG A 163 -13.68 21.09 53.65
CA ARG A 163 -13.59 22.53 53.94
C ARG A 163 -14.88 23.11 54.52
N ASP A 164 -16.04 22.66 54.06
CA ASP A 164 -17.34 23.03 54.63
C ASP A 164 -17.50 22.50 56.06
N ALA A 165 -17.05 21.27 56.34
CA ALA A 165 -17.05 20.72 57.69
C ALA A 165 -16.12 21.50 58.63
N GLU A 166 -14.88 21.80 58.21
CA GLU A 166 -13.93 22.66 58.94
C GLU A 166 -14.53 24.06 59.20
N ALA A 167 -15.11 24.69 58.18
CA ALA A 167 -15.72 26.02 58.30
C ALA A 167 -16.92 26.03 59.25
N ASN A 168 -17.71 24.95 59.31
CA ASN A 168 -18.83 24.83 60.23
C ASN A 168 -18.37 24.57 61.68
N GLN A 169 -17.33 23.76 61.89
CA GLN A 169 -16.69 23.59 63.21
C GLN A 169 -16.16 24.93 63.75
N LEU A 170 -15.43 25.69 62.93
CA LEU A 170 -14.89 27.00 63.32
C LEU A 170 -16.01 28.02 63.63
N LYS A 171 -17.14 28.01 62.90
CA LYS A 171 -18.31 28.83 63.24
C LYS A 171 -18.89 28.46 64.60
N GLU A 172 -19.05 27.17 64.91
CA GLU A 172 -19.53 26.74 66.22
C GLU A 172 -18.59 27.14 67.36
N GLU A 173 -17.27 27.04 67.16
CA GLU A 173 -16.27 27.46 68.14
C GLU A 173 -16.31 28.97 68.38
N LEU A 174 -16.41 29.77 67.32
CA LEU A 174 -16.59 31.22 67.42
C LEU A 174 -17.91 31.58 68.13
N GLU A 175 -19.00 30.85 67.89
CA GLU A 175 -20.24 31.04 68.64
C GLU A 175 -20.10 30.70 70.12
N LYS A 176 -19.45 29.56 70.46
CA LYS A 176 -19.18 29.16 71.84
C LYS A 176 -18.35 30.24 72.56
N LEU A 177 -17.28 30.71 71.93
CA LEU A 177 -16.38 31.73 72.48
C LEU A 177 -17.07 33.10 72.61
N ARG A 178 -17.93 33.48 71.65
CA ARG A 178 -18.76 34.68 71.74
C ARG A 178 -19.75 34.63 72.91
N ARG A 179 -20.39 33.47 73.14
CA ARG A 179 -21.30 33.27 74.29
C ARG A 179 -20.54 33.33 75.62
N LEU A 180 -19.35 32.73 75.71
CA LEU A 180 -18.50 32.82 76.89
C LEU A 180 -18.09 34.27 77.18
N SER A 181 -17.59 35.01 76.18
CA SER A 181 -17.21 36.41 76.34
C SER A 181 -18.39 37.30 76.76
N GLN A 182 -19.61 37.05 76.25
CA GLN A 182 -20.82 37.74 76.69
C GLN A 182 -21.17 37.43 78.15
N LEU A 183 -21.03 36.17 78.59
CA LEU A 183 -21.24 35.78 79.98
C LEU A 183 -20.21 36.44 80.91
N GLU A 184 -18.93 36.41 80.55
CA GLU A 184 -17.84 37.08 81.28
C GLU A 184 -18.08 38.59 81.40
N GLN A 185 -18.43 39.27 80.31
CA GLN A 185 -18.79 40.69 80.33
C GLN A 185 -19.99 40.96 81.25
N SER A 186 -21.02 40.11 81.23
CA SER A 186 -22.19 40.25 82.10
C SER A 186 -21.85 40.02 83.58
N ALA A 187 -20.95 39.09 83.89
CA ALA A 187 -20.47 38.80 85.24
C ALA A 187 -19.61 39.95 85.77
N LEU A 188 -18.63 40.43 85.00
CA LEU A 188 -17.79 41.58 85.33
C LEU A 188 -18.62 42.85 85.55
N GLN A 189 -19.65 43.08 84.71
CA GLN A 189 -20.57 44.21 84.89
C GLN A 189 -21.40 44.08 86.18
N ALA A 190 -21.83 42.87 86.54
CA ALA A 190 -22.56 42.61 87.78
C ALA A 190 -21.68 42.76 89.03
N GLU A 191 -20.43 42.31 88.98
CA GLU A 191 -19.43 42.52 90.04
C GLU A 191 -19.10 44.01 90.19
N LEU A 192 -18.88 44.73 89.09
CA LEU A 192 -18.63 46.17 89.11
C LEU A 192 -19.80 46.96 89.72
N GLU A 193 -21.05 46.62 89.41
CA GLU A 193 -22.21 47.27 90.05
C GLU A 193 -22.35 46.88 91.54
N LYS A 194 -22.04 45.64 91.91
CA LYS A 194 -21.99 45.19 93.31
C LYS A 194 -20.92 45.96 94.11
N GLU A 195 -19.73 46.16 93.55
CA GLU A 195 -18.66 46.97 94.14
C GLU A 195 -19.07 48.44 94.24
N LYS A 196 -19.65 49.05 93.20
CA LYS A 196 -20.19 50.41 93.27
C LYS A 196 -21.26 50.57 94.36
N GLN A 197 -22.13 49.57 94.55
CA GLN A 197 -23.13 49.57 95.62
C GLN A 197 -22.49 49.42 97.01
N ALA A 198 -21.50 48.54 97.15
CA ALA A 198 -20.73 48.38 98.38
C ALA A 198 -19.98 49.68 98.74
N PHE A 199 -19.31 50.30 97.76
CA PHE A 199 -18.64 51.59 97.89
C PHE A 199 -19.60 52.71 98.30
N LYS A 200 -20.74 52.87 97.61
CA LYS A 200 -21.80 53.83 98.00
C LYS A 200 -22.28 53.60 99.44
N THR A 201 -22.36 52.34 99.87
CA THR A 201 -22.77 51.99 101.25
C THR A 201 -21.66 52.31 102.26
N ALA A 202 -20.39 52.07 101.91
CA ALA A 202 -19.24 52.43 102.73
C ALA A 202 -19.11 53.96 102.88
N VAL A 203 -19.26 54.72 101.79
CA VAL A 203 -19.27 56.20 101.81
C VAL A 203 -20.41 56.73 102.69
N LYS A 204 -21.64 56.20 102.58
CA LYS A 204 -22.74 56.59 103.48
C LYS A 204 -22.43 56.30 104.95
N LYS A 205 -21.82 55.14 105.25
CA LYS A 205 -21.38 54.82 106.63
C LYS A 205 -20.26 55.74 107.11
N ALA A 206 -19.31 56.07 106.24
CA ALA A 206 -18.22 56.99 106.55
C ALA A 206 -18.75 58.40 106.84
N GLN A 207 -19.65 58.94 106.00
CA GLN A 207 -20.32 60.23 106.24
C GLN A 207 -21.15 60.24 107.53
N LEU A 208 -21.82 59.14 107.88
CA LEU A 208 -22.53 59.01 109.15
C LEU A 208 -21.58 58.89 110.36
N SER A 209 -20.37 58.34 110.18
CA SER A 209 -19.32 58.38 111.21
C SER A 209 -18.75 59.79 111.34
N GLU A 210 -18.39 60.42 110.22
CA GLU A 210 -17.87 61.78 110.16
C GLU A 210 -18.83 62.78 110.79
N GLY A 211 -20.14 62.68 110.54
CA GLY A 211 -21.14 63.50 111.23
C GLY A 211 -21.19 63.26 112.75
N LYS A 212 -21.01 62.01 113.21
CA LYS A 212 -20.88 61.70 114.65
C LYS A 212 -19.54 62.16 115.22
N ASP A 213 -18.47 62.14 114.45
CA ASP A 213 -17.14 62.59 114.85
C ASP A 213 -17.08 64.12 114.89
N GLN A 214 -17.82 64.80 114.00
CA GLN A 214 -18.13 66.23 114.05
C GLN A 214 -18.93 66.55 115.31
N GLU A 215 -20.08 65.90 115.55
CA GLU A 215 -20.87 66.04 116.80
C GLU A 215 -20.02 65.78 118.06
N ASN A 216 -19.18 64.74 118.05
CA ASN A 216 -18.25 64.42 119.14
C ASN A 216 -17.16 65.50 119.29
N SER A 217 -16.67 66.08 118.19
CA SER A 217 -15.73 67.20 118.23
C SER A 217 -16.37 68.50 118.70
N GLU A 218 -17.63 68.77 118.35
CA GLU A 218 -18.43 69.88 118.88
C GLU A 218 -18.69 69.68 120.37
N LEU A 219 -19.10 68.49 120.80
CA LEU A 219 -19.26 68.13 122.21
C LEU A 219 -17.94 68.23 122.98
N ARG A 220 -16.81 67.82 122.39
CA ARG A 220 -15.47 68.03 122.96
C ARG A 220 -15.08 69.50 123.02
N THR A 221 -15.47 70.31 122.03
CA THR A 221 -15.19 71.75 122.01
C THR A 221 -16.07 72.49 123.01
N GLN A 222 -17.34 72.09 123.18
CA GLN A 222 -18.23 72.57 124.24
C GLN A 222 -17.73 72.13 125.63
N LEU A 223 -17.25 70.89 125.76
CA LEU A 223 -16.67 70.39 127.00
C LEU A 223 -15.35 71.10 127.32
N GLN A 224 -14.50 71.35 126.31
CA GLN A 224 -13.31 72.18 126.44
C GLN A 224 -13.67 73.63 126.77
N GLN A 225 -14.69 74.23 126.15
CA GLN A 225 -15.16 75.57 126.49
C GLN A 225 -15.69 75.64 127.92
N LEU A 226 -16.46 74.64 128.38
CA LEU A 226 -16.89 74.55 129.78
C LEU A 226 -15.72 74.29 130.73
N GLN A 227 -14.67 73.63 130.26
CA GLN A 227 -13.45 73.37 131.02
C GLN A 227 -12.54 74.59 131.07
N ASP A 228 -12.46 75.36 129.99
CA ASP A 228 -11.81 76.66 129.86
C ASP A 228 -12.60 77.74 130.61
N ASP A 229 -13.93 77.65 130.70
CA ASP A 229 -14.76 78.50 131.55
C ASP A 229 -14.59 78.11 133.03
N ASN A 230 -14.47 76.81 133.35
CA ASN A 230 -14.16 76.33 134.69
C ASN A 230 -12.74 76.75 135.12
N ASP A 231 -11.78 76.66 134.21
CA ASP A 231 -10.40 77.10 134.40
C ASP A 231 -10.29 78.62 134.37
N LEU A 232 -11.12 79.35 133.61
CA LEU A 232 -11.25 80.81 133.66
C LEU A 232 -11.94 81.26 134.95
N LEU A 233 -12.84 80.47 135.54
CA LEU A 233 -13.39 80.74 136.87
C LEU A 233 -12.34 80.46 137.96
N LYS A 234 -11.58 79.36 137.85
CA LYS A 234 -10.39 79.13 138.71
C LYS A 234 -9.34 80.20 138.50
N GLN A 235 -9.16 80.69 137.28
CA GLN A 235 -8.13 81.65 136.90
C GLN A 235 -8.57 83.07 137.17
N GLN A 236 -9.85 83.42 137.17
CA GLN A 236 -10.37 84.63 137.80
C GLN A 236 -10.14 84.57 139.31
N LEU A 237 -10.38 83.42 139.96
CA LEU A 237 -9.98 83.19 141.36
C LEU A 237 -8.47 83.42 141.58
N LYS A 238 -7.65 82.97 140.62
CA LYS A 238 -6.19 83.04 140.64
C LYS A 238 -5.62 84.37 140.14
N ASP A 239 -6.40 85.17 139.42
CA ASP A 239 -6.02 86.47 138.84
C ASP A 239 -6.47 87.61 139.75
N PHE A 240 -7.53 87.41 140.55
CA PHE A 240 -7.65 88.14 141.82
C PHE A 240 -6.46 87.87 142.78
N GLN A 241 -5.69 86.78 142.58
CA GLN A 241 -4.42 86.52 143.28
C GLN A 241 -3.15 86.87 142.48
N SER A 242 -3.21 87.02 141.16
CA SER A 242 -2.03 87.18 140.26
C SER A 242 -1.92 88.54 139.57
N HIS A 243 -3.02 89.30 139.46
CA HIS A 243 -3.05 90.69 138.96
C HIS A 243 -2.22 91.66 139.82
N LEU A 244 -1.70 91.18 140.96
CA LEU A 244 -0.71 91.84 141.80
C LEU A 244 0.76 91.68 141.33
N ASN A 245 1.07 90.85 140.33
CA ASN A 245 2.46 90.48 139.96
C ASN A 245 2.76 90.40 138.43
N HIS A 246 2.54 91.51 137.71
CA HIS A 246 3.23 91.89 136.45
C HIS A 246 3.33 90.89 135.25
N VAL A 247 2.41 91.03 134.29
CA VAL A 247 2.64 91.63 132.95
C VAL A 247 4.04 91.45 132.27
N VAL A 248 4.08 90.62 131.19
CA VAL A 248 4.80 90.77 129.87
C VAL A 248 6.28 90.29 129.76
N ASP A 249 6.81 89.72 128.66
CA ASP A 249 6.48 89.63 127.19
C ASP A 249 6.61 88.16 126.63
N GLY A 250 6.64 87.75 125.34
CA GLY A 250 6.69 88.42 124.02
C GLY A 250 6.73 87.45 122.80
N LEU A 251 6.90 87.96 121.56
CA LEU A 251 6.88 87.21 120.26
C LEU A 251 7.87 87.74 119.19
N ILE A 252 8.14 86.99 118.10
CA ILE A 252 9.20 87.24 117.07
C ILE A 252 8.65 87.41 115.62
N ARG A 253 9.48 87.93 114.70
CA ARG A 253 9.17 88.63 113.41
C ARG A 253 9.57 87.90 112.09
N PRO A 254 9.17 88.41 110.89
CA PRO A 254 9.12 87.65 109.63
C PRO A 254 10.12 88.08 108.51
N GLU A 255 11.37 88.42 108.81
CA GLU A 255 12.34 88.88 107.79
C GLU A 255 13.07 87.75 107.01
N GLU A 256 12.92 86.47 107.37
CA GLU A 256 13.71 85.35 106.82
C GLU A 256 13.24 84.85 105.42
N VAL A 257 12.01 85.16 105.02
CA VAL A 257 11.37 84.55 103.82
C VAL A 257 11.91 85.11 102.49
N ALA A 258 12.37 86.36 102.47
CA ALA A 258 12.71 87.05 101.22
C ALA A 258 14.02 86.57 100.57
N ALA A 259 14.99 86.08 101.35
CA ALA A 259 16.34 85.76 100.86
C ALA A 259 16.41 84.48 100.01
N CYS A 260 15.53 83.50 100.25
CA CYS A 260 15.63 82.17 99.62
C CYS A 260 15.14 82.12 98.15
N VAL A 261 14.31 83.09 97.72
CA VAL A 261 13.62 83.02 96.41
C VAL A 261 14.52 83.41 95.23
N ASP A 262 15.52 84.27 95.45
CA ASP A 262 16.42 84.75 94.39
C ASP A 262 17.55 83.78 94.01
N GLU A 263 17.91 82.81 94.87
CA GLU A 263 18.99 81.85 94.58
C GLU A 263 18.56 80.81 93.52
N LEU A 264 17.30 80.36 93.58
CA LEU A 264 16.70 79.41 92.62
C LEU A 264 16.76 79.92 91.18
N ARG A 265 16.50 81.22 90.99
CA ARG A 265 16.40 81.88 89.67
C ARG A 265 17.73 81.88 88.91
N LYS A 266 18.87 81.82 89.61
CA LYS A 266 20.20 81.80 88.98
C LYS A 266 20.61 80.40 88.54
N LYS A 267 20.36 79.36 89.35
CA LYS A 267 20.80 77.97 89.07
C LYS A 267 20.09 77.34 87.87
N LEU A 268 18.82 77.70 87.63
CA LEU A 268 18.07 77.28 86.43
C LEU A 268 18.65 77.78 85.09
N LYS A 269 19.52 78.79 85.08
CA LYS A 269 20.11 79.35 83.85
C LYS A 269 21.49 78.78 83.46
N SER A 270 22.16 78.05 84.36
CA SER A 270 23.56 77.62 84.17
C SER A 270 23.77 76.11 84.02
N GLY A 271 22.73 75.29 84.11
CA GLY A 271 22.77 73.86 83.75
C GLY A 271 23.56 72.93 84.69
N ALA A 272 24.20 73.44 85.74
CA ALA A 272 24.93 72.64 86.73
C ALA A 272 24.93 73.28 88.14
N GLY A 273 24.68 72.47 89.18
CA GLY A 273 24.84 72.83 90.60
C GLY A 273 23.56 72.70 91.44
N GLU A 274 23.67 72.02 92.60
CA GLU A 274 22.55 71.81 93.54
C GLU A 274 22.23 73.05 94.41
N MET A 275 21.01 73.08 94.95
CA MET A 275 20.57 73.99 96.02
C MET A 275 21.42 73.79 97.29
N ARG A 276 21.73 74.88 98.03
CA ARG A 276 22.37 74.78 99.35
C ARG A 276 21.31 74.94 100.43
N ILE A 277 21.28 74.03 101.39
CA ILE A 277 20.48 74.16 102.62
C ILE A 277 21.31 74.95 103.63
N HIS A 278 20.74 75.96 104.29
CA HIS A 278 21.50 76.84 105.19
C HIS A 278 21.28 76.58 106.68
N THR A 279 20.15 76.00 107.10
CA THR A 279 19.97 75.47 108.48
C THR A 279 19.06 74.22 108.50
N PRO A 280 19.09 73.38 109.55
CA PRO A 280 18.24 72.17 109.62
C PRO A 280 16.73 72.44 109.58
N SER A 281 16.30 73.64 109.98
CA SER A 281 14.90 74.08 110.02
C SER A 281 14.42 74.75 108.72
N ASP A 282 15.27 74.83 107.69
CA ASP A 282 14.92 75.39 106.39
C ASP A 282 14.05 74.40 105.58
N VAL A 283 12.73 74.58 105.67
CA VAL A 283 11.72 73.81 104.92
C VAL A 283 11.66 74.25 103.45
N LEU A 284 12.01 75.51 103.16
CA LEU A 284 11.92 76.09 101.82
C LEU A 284 13.03 75.57 100.91
N GLY A 285 14.27 75.55 101.41
CA GLY A 285 15.45 75.06 100.69
C GLY A 285 15.36 73.57 100.32
N LYS A 286 14.78 72.74 101.20
CA LYS A 286 14.53 71.30 100.92
C LYS A 286 13.55 71.11 99.76
N SER A 287 12.39 71.77 99.84
CA SER A 287 11.32 71.67 98.83
C SER A 287 11.77 72.04 97.41
N LEU A 288 12.71 72.99 97.31
CA LEU A 288 13.28 73.45 96.05
C LEU A 288 14.38 72.54 95.48
N ALA A 289 15.12 71.83 96.34
CA ALA A 289 16.12 70.85 95.92
C ALA A 289 15.48 69.60 95.30
N ASP A 290 14.41 69.09 95.91
CA ASP A 290 13.69 67.90 95.42
C ASP A 290 13.08 68.13 94.02
N LEU A 291 12.59 69.34 93.74
CA LEU A 291 12.05 69.70 92.43
C LEU A 291 13.15 69.70 91.35
N GLN A 292 14.35 70.20 91.66
CA GLN A 292 15.49 70.20 90.74
C GLN A 292 15.88 68.76 90.35
N LYS A 293 15.86 67.83 91.31
CA LYS A 293 16.15 66.40 91.08
C LYS A 293 15.16 65.75 90.12
N GLN A 294 13.86 66.00 90.29
CA GLN A 294 12.81 65.43 89.42
C GLN A 294 12.97 65.85 87.96
N PHE A 295 13.30 67.12 87.69
CA PHE A 295 13.57 67.58 86.32
C PHE A 295 14.77 66.89 85.68
N SER A 296 15.83 66.62 86.45
CA SER A 296 17.01 65.87 85.97
C SER A 296 16.66 64.42 85.59
N GLU A 297 15.84 63.74 86.40
CA GLU A 297 15.41 62.36 86.14
C GLU A 297 14.51 62.25 84.89
N ILE A 298 13.61 63.22 84.67
CA ILE A 298 12.73 63.23 83.49
C ILE A 298 13.55 63.40 82.20
N LEU A 299 14.53 64.31 82.19
CA LEU A 299 15.40 64.53 81.03
C LEU A 299 16.25 63.29 80.70
N ALA A 300 16.76 62.60 81.72
CA ALA A 300 17.51 61.35 81.54
C ALA A 300 16.64 60.23 80.94
N ARG A 301 15.39 60.06 81.42
CA ARG A 301 14.45 59.06 80.89
C ARG A 301 14.10 59.34 79.42
N SER A 302 13.78 60.59 79.08
CA SER A 302 13.46 60.97 77.69
C SER A 302 14.64 60.74 76.72
N GLN A 303 15.88 60.98 77.16
CA GLN A 303 17.07 60.65 76.36
C GLN A 303 17.25 59.14 76.16
N TRP A 304 17.01 58.34 77.21
CA TRP A 304 17.08 56.88 77.14
C TRP A 304 16.00 56.29 76.23
N GLU A 305 14.75 56.72 76.36
CA GLU A 305 13.63 56.31 75.50
C GLU A 305 13.89 56.63 74.02
N ARG A 306 14.48 57.81 73.72
CA ARG A 306 14.89 58.18 72.36
C ARG A 306 15.99 57.26 71.82
N GLN A 307 16.99 56.90 72.63
CA GLN A 307 18.03 55.97 72.22
C GLN A 307 17.48 54.56 71.99
N GLU A 308 16.56 54.10 72.86
CA GLU A 308 15.92 52.79 72.72
C GLU A 308 15.05 52.72 71.45
N ALA A 309 14.27 53.77 71.18
CA ALA A 309 13.49 53.89 69.95
C ALA A 309 14.38 53.82 68.68
N GLN A 310 15.52 54.52 68.67
CA GLN A 310 16.50 54.46 67.56
C GLN A 310 17.17 53.08 67.41
N VAL A 311 17.25 52.26 68.46
CA VAL A 311 17.72 50.87 68.37
C VAL A 311 16.63 49.97 67.81
N ARG A 312 15.38 50.15 68.23
CA ARG A 312 14.22 49.42 67.69
C ARG A 312 14.00 49.72 66.20
N GLU A 313 14.13 50.99 65.80
CA GLU A 313 14.04 51.42 64.39
C GLU A 313 15.12 50.76 63.52
N ARG A 314 16.38 50.72 63.97
CA ARG A 314 17.47 50.04 63.25
C ARG A 314 17.23 48.54 63.09
N LYS A 315 16.76 47.86 64.15
CA LYS A 315 16.39 46.43 64.07
C LYS A 315 15.27 46.17 63.05
N LEU A 316 14.23 47.02 63.02
CA LEU A 316 13.17 46.91 62.04
C LEU A 316 13.68 47.16 60.60
N GLN A 317 14.64 48.08 60.40
CA GLN A 317 15.28 48.29 59.11
C GLN A 317 16.12 47.08 58.66
N GLU A 318 16.88 46.47 59.57
CA GLU A 318 17.64 45.23 59.34
C GLU A 318 16.70 44.05 59.01
N GLU A 319 15.60 43.89 59.75
CA GLU A 319 14.58 42.87 59.48
C GLU A 319 13.89 43.10 58.13
N MET A 320 13.53 44.33 57.77
CA MET A 320 12.95 44.62 56.45
C MET A 320 13.94 44.32 55.33
N ALA A 321 15.22 44.65 55.47
CA ALA A 321 16.25 44.33 54.48
C ALA A 321 16.39 42.81 54.29
N LEU A 322 16.43 42.04 55.40
CA LEU A 322 16.49 40.57 55.35
C LEU A 322 15.24 39.95 54.70
N GLN A 323 14.05 40.51 54.94
CA GLN A 323 12.82 40.03 54.28
C GLN A 323 12.78 40.40 52.80
N GLN A 324 13.32 41.56 52.40
CA GLN A 324 13.47 41.94 51.00
C GLN A 324 14.47 41.03 50.26
N GLU A 325 15.59 40.68 50.89
CA GLU A 325 16.58 39.73 50.35
C GLU A 325 15.98 38.32 50.19
N LYS A 326 15.23 37.83 51.18
CA LYS A 326 14.49 36.55 51.10
C LYS A 326 13.43 36.55 50.02
N LEU A 327 12.72 37.67 49.82
CA LEU A 327 11.74 37.81 48.75
C LEU A 327 12.41 37.80 47.37
N ALA A 328 13.52 38.52 47.22
CA ALA A 328 14.28 38.58 45.96
C ALA A 328 14.87 37.22 45.58
N SER A 329 15.53 36.55 46.53
CA SER A 329 16.08 35.19 46.33
C SER A 329 14.98 34.17 46.00
N GLY A 330 13.86 34.16 46.73
CA GLY A 330 12.73 33.29 46.41
C GLY A 330 12.10 33.56 45.04
N GLN A 331 12.04 34.82 44.59
CA GLN A 331 11.59 35.17 43.24
C GLN A 331 12.56 34.71 42.14
N GLU A 332 13.86 34.74 42.41
CA GLU A 332 14.91 34.28 41.49
C GLU A 332 14.95 32.74 41.41
N GLU A 333 14.82 32.05 42.55
CA GLU A 333 14.65 30.59 42.61
C GLU A 333 13.41 30.13 41.84
N PHE A 334 12.28 30.83 41.99
CA PHE A 334 11.06 30.55 41.22
C PHE A 334 11.28 30.77 39.71
N ARG A 335 11.93 31.86 39.31
CA ARG A 335 12.28 32.13 37.90
C ARG A 335 13.13 31.00 37.32
N HIS A 336 14.18 30.59 38.01
CA HIS A 336 15.04 29.48 37.61
C HIS A 336 14.33 28.11 37.66
N ALA A 337 13.32 27.91 38.50
CA ALA A 337 12.48 26.71 38.46
C ALA A 337 11.62 26.69 37.18
N CYS A 338 11.00 27.83 36.81
CA CYS A 338 10.24 27.96 35.58
C CYS A 338 11.11 27.81 34.32
N GLU A 339 12.30 28.43 34.29
CA GLU A 339 13.26 28.30 33.20
C GLU A 339 13.69 26.84 33.01
N ARG A 340 14.12 26.15 34.07
CA ARG A 340 14.50 24.72 34.01
C ARG A 340 13.34 23.81 33.60
N ALA A 341 12.11 24.09 34.03
CA ALA A 341 10.94 23.33 33.61
C ALA A 341 10.63 23.52 32.11
N LEU A 342 10.77 24.75 31.60
CA LEU A 342 10.63 25.07 30.19
C LEU A 342 11.73 24.39 29.35
N GLU A 343 12.99 24.49 29.77
CA GLU A 343 14.13 23.82 29.12
C GLU A 343 13.97 22.30 29.11
N ALA A 344 13.55 21.70 30.22
CA ALA A 344 13.28 20.27 30.31
C ALA A 344 12.21 19.84 29.28
N ARG A 345 11.10 20.59 29.19
CA ARG A 345 10.04 20.34 28.21
C ARG A 345 10.54 20.49 26.77
N ILE A 346 11.23 21.58 26.45
CA ILE A 346 11.85 21.80 25.12
C ILE A 346 12.83 20.67 24.79
N SER A 347 13.60 20.17 25.76
CA SER A 347 14.54 19.06 25.55
C SER A 347 13.83 17.71 25.32
N PHE A 348 12.67 17.50 25.94
CA PHE A 348 11.83 16.32 25.75
C PHE A 348 11.19 16.34 24.36
N ASP A 349 10.53 17.44 24.00
CA ASP A 349 9.88 17.63 22.70
C ASP A 349 10.91 17.48 21.56
N LYS A 350 12.11 18.07 21.70
CA LYS A 350 13.23 17.87 20.77
C LYS A 350 13.61 16.40 20.60
N ARG A 351 13.81 15.64 21.69
CA ARG A 351 14.14 14.21 21.62
C ARG A 351 13.04 13.39 20.96
N GLN A 352 11.77 13.72 21.21
CA GLN A 352 10.63 13.06 20.58
C GLN A 352 10.61 13.31 19.06
N HIS A 353 10.80 14.57 18.64
CA HIS A 353 10.89 14.91 17.22
C HIS A 353 12.12 14.28 16.54
N GLU A 354 13.28 14.28 17.19
CA GLU A 354 14.52 13.69 16.67
C GLU A 354 14.41 12.16 16.52
N ALA A 355 13.79 11.47 17.49
CA ALA A 355 13.45 10.05 17.36
C ALA A 355 12.45 9.78 16.22
N ARG A 356 11.45 10.66 16.02
CA ARG A 356 10.50 10.52 14.91
C ARG A 356 11.16 10.78 13.54
N ILE A 357 12.09 11.72 13.46
CA ILE A 357 12.90 11.97 12.26
C ILE A 357 13.72 10.72 11.93
N GLN A 358 14.44 10.14 12.90
CA GLN A 358 15.21 8.92 12.69
C GLN A 358 14.34 7.72 12.25
N GLN A 359 13.11 7.58 12.75
CA GLN A 359 12.17 6.57 12.26
C GLN A 359 11.83 6.77 10.77
N LEU A 360 11.48 7.99 10.38
CA LEU A 360 11.14 8.33 9.00
C LEU A 360 12.37 8.21 8.06
N GLU A 361 13.56 8.58 8.53
CA GLU A 361 14.81 8.39 7.78
C GLU A 361 15.10 6.90 7.52
N ASN A 362 14.90 6.03 8.52
CA ASN A 362 15.06 4.59 8.36
C ASN A 362 14.00 4.00 7.39
N GLU A 363 12.76 4.45 7.48
CA GLU A 363 11.68 4.05 6.57
C GLU A 363 11.96 4.49 5.13
N ILE A 364 12.44 5.73 4.92
CA ILE A 364 12.88 6.22 3.62
C ILE A 364 14.04 5.37 3.06
N HIS A 365 15.03 5.01 3.87
CA HIS A 365 16.12 4.14 3.43
C HIS A 365 15.61 2.75 3.02
N TYR A 366 14.72 2.14 3.81
CA TYR A 366 14.13 0.85 3.49
C TYR A 366 13.32 0.88 2.19
N LEU A 367 12.51 1.92 1.98
CA LEU A 367 11.76 2.11 0.74
C LEU A 367 12.68 2.36 -0.47
N GLN A 368 13.78 3.11 -0.30
CA GLN A 368 14.79 3.30 -1.35
C GLN A 368 15.53 2.00 -1.71
N GLU A 369 15.80 1.13 -0.75
CA GLU A 369 16.42 -0.18 -0.99
C GLU A 369 15.46 -1.14 -1.71
N ASN A 370 14.19 -1.17 -1.30
CA ASN A 370 13.14 -1.93 -1.99
C ASN A 370 12.93 -1.44 -3.43
N LEU A 371 12.94 -0.12 -3.68
CA LEU A 371 12.84 0.44 -5.03
C LEU A 371 14.01 0.01 -5.92
N LYS A 372 15.25 0.08 -5.43
CA LYS A 372 16.43 -0.43 -6.17
C LYS A 372 16.33 -1.93 -6.46
N SER A 373 15.89 -2.73 -5.50
CA SER A 373 15.69 -4.17 -5.72
C SER A 373 14.62 -4.44 -6.78
N MET A 374 13.55 -3.64 -6.82
CA MET A 374 12.52 -3.72 -7.86
C MET A 374 13.05 -3.28 -9.23
N GLU A 375 13.85 -2.21 -9.29
CA GLU A 375 14.55 -1.76 -10.51
C GLU A 375 15.51 -2.83 -11.05
N GLU A 376 16.26 -3.52 -10.18
CA GLU A 376 17.15 -4.64 -10.55
C GLU A 376 16.35 -5.83 -11.09
N ILE A 377 15.25 -6.22 -10.43
CA ILE A 377 14.37 -7.31 -10.92
C ILE A 377 13.73 -6.95 -12.26
N GLN A 378 13.30 -5.70 -12.43
CA GLN A 378 12.76 -5.20 -13.69
C GLN A 378 13.82 -5.27 -14.80
N GLY A 379 15.04 -4.77 -14.55
CA GLY A 379 16.13 -4.83 -15.52
C GLY A 379 16.54 -6.25 -15.92
N LEU A 380 16.49 -7.21 -14.99
CA LEU A 380 16.68 -8.64 -15.29
C LEU A 380 15.54 -9.21 -16.14
N THR A 381 14.30 -8.78 -15.89
CA THR A 381 13.11 -9.21 -16.64
C THR A 381 13.13 -8.66 -18.06
N ASP A 382 13.48 -7.38 -18.23
CA ASP A 382 13.63 -6.73 -19.53
C ASP A 382 14.75 -7.40 -20.37
N LEU A 383 15.86 -7.79 -19.74
CA LEU A 383 16.94 -8.55 -20.40
C LEU A 383 16.45 -9.92 -20.87
N GLN A 384 15.72 -10.66 -20.03
CA GLN A 384 15.14 -11.96 -20.41
C GLN A 384 14.12 -11.85 -21.55
N LEU A 385 13.33 -10.77 -21.57
CA LEU A 385 12.40 -10.47 -22.66
C LEU A 385 13.16 -10.24 -23.97
N GLN A 386 14.24 -9.43 -23.93
CA GLN A 386 15.09 -9.19 -25.10
C GLN A 386 15.74 -10.49 -25.62
N GLU A 387 16.30 -11.32 -24.74
CA GLU A 387 16.88 -12.61 -25.13
C GLU A 387 15.85 -13.54 -25.80
N ALA A 388 14.61 -13.55 -25.30
CA ALA A 388 13.51 -14.33 -25.87
C ALA A 388 13.07 -13.80 -27.26
N ASP A 389 12.99 -12.48 -27.45
CA ASP A 389 12.69 -11.88 -28.76
C ASP A 389 13.82 -12.09 -29.78
N GLU A 390 15.09 -12.04 -29.34
CA GLU A 390 16.23 -12.38 -30.20
C GLU A 390 16.23 -13.85 -30.62
N GLU A 391 15.92 -14.78 -29.72
CA GLU A 391 15.80 -16.21 -30.06
C GLU A 391 14.59 -16.47 -30.97
N LYS A 392 13.46 -15.78 -30.74
CA LYS A 392 12.29 -15.79 -31.64
C LYS A 392 12.65 -15.33 -33.05
N GLU A 393 13.40 -14.24 -33.22
CA GLU A 393 13.86 -13.79 -34.55
C GLU A 393 14.88 -14.76 -35.17
N ARG A 394 15.76 -15.39 -34.37
CA ARG A 394 16.64 -16.48 -34.85
C ARG A 394 15.82 -17.67 -35.39
N ILE A 395 14.81 -18.12 -34.66
CA ILE A 395 13.90 -19.21 -35.09
C ILE A 395 13.12 -18.80 -36.34
N LEU A 396 12.59 -17.58 -36.41
CA LEU A 396 11.90 -17.07 -37.61
C LEU A 396 12.83 -16.99 -38.83
N ALA A 397 14.10 -16.61 -38.65
CA ALA A 397 15.10 -16.66 -39.72
C ALA A 397 15.37 -18.09 -40.20
N GLN A 398 15.56 -19.04 -39.28
CA GLN A 398 15.74 -20.46 -39.62
C GLN A 398 14.53 -21.05 -40.35
N LEU A 399 13.31 -20.73 -39.92
CA LEU A 399 12.07 -21.15 -40.60
C LEU A 399 11.98 -20.58 -42.02
N ARG A 400 12.30 -19.29 -42.22
CA ARG A 400 12.38 -18.67 -43.56
C ARG A 400 13.44 -19.35 -44.46
N GLU A 401 14.56 -19.79 -43.90
CA GLU A 401 15.56 -20.57 -44.65
C GLU A 401 15.09 -21.98 -45.00
N LEU A 402 14.46 -22.70 -44.07
CA LEU A 402 13.89 -24.01 -44.31
C LEU A 402 12.79 -23.95 -45.38
N GLU A 403 11.94 -22.92 -45.35
CA GLU A 403 10.92 -22.69 -46.38
C GLU A 403 11.54 -22.44 -47.76
N LYS A 404 12.64 -21.66 -47.84
CA LYS A 404 13.40 -21.46 -49.09
C LYS A 404 14.04 -22.77 -49.58
N LYS A 405 14.65 -23.57 -48.69
CA LYS A 405 15.23 -24.88 -49.02
C LYS A 405 14.16 -25.82 -49.57
N LYS A 406 13.02 -25.91 -48.88
CA LYS A 406 11.86 -26.70 -49.33
C LYS A 406 11.38 -26.26 -50.72
N LYS A 407 11.16 -24.96 -50.95
CA LYS A 407 10.75 -24.44 -52.27
C LYS A 407 11.74 -24.80 -53.39
N LEU A 408 13.05 -24.85 -53.09
CA LEU A 408 14.07 -25.29 -54.05
C LEU A 408 14.05 -26.81 -54.29
N GLU A 409 13.77 -27.63 -53.28
CA GLU A 409 13.60 -29.08 -53.43
C GLU A 409 12.30 -29.42 -54.17
N ASP A 410 11.19 -28.77 -53.83
CA ASP A 410 9.91 -28.88 -54.54
C ASP A 410 10.10 -28.55 -56.03
N ALA A 411 10.78 -27.44 -56.36
CA ALA A 411 11.11 -27.07 -57.74
C ALA A 411 11.99 -28.12 -58.45
N LYS A 412 13.05 -28.65 -57.80
CA LYS A 412 13.89 -29.73 -58.36
C LYS A 412 13.07 -31.00 -58.62
N SER A 413 12.20 -31.38 -57.69
CA SER A 413 11.34 -32.56 -57.84
C SER A 413 10.36 -32.39 -59.01
N GLN A 414 9.83 -31.17 -59.20
CA GLN A 414 8.97 -30.81 -60.31
C GLN A 414 9.72 -30.85 -61.65
N GLU A 415 10.96 -30.36 -61.72
CA GLU A 415 11.81 -30.49 -62.92
C GLU A 415 12.13 -31.95 -63.25
N GLN A 416 12.45 -32.78 -62.25
CA GLN A 416 12.66 -34.23 -62.44
C GLN A 416 11.39 -34.90 -62.97
N PHE A 417 10.21 -34.58 -62.42
CA PHE A 417 8.93 -35.11 -62.87
C PHE A 417 8.63 -34.69 -64.33
N LEU A 418 8.90 -33.44 -64.70
CA LEU A 418 8.79 -32.96 -66.09
C LEU A 418 9.82 -33.62 -67.03
N GLY A 419 11.02 -33.96 -66.53
CA GLY A 419 12.01 -34.74 -67.25
C GLY A 419 11.50 -36.15 -67.56
N LEU A 420 11.02 -36.86 -66.55
CA LEU A 420 10.44 -38.19 -66.67
C LEU A 420 9.20 -38.20 -67.59
N ASP A 421 8.30 -37.21 -67.50
CA ASP A 421 7.16 -37.08 -68.42
C ASP A 421 7.62 -36.89 -69.89
N ARG A 422 8.68 -36.11 -70.14
CA ARG A 422 9.26 -35.98 -71.50
C ARG A 422 9.86 -37.30 -71.98
N GLU A 423 10.53 -38.06 -71.11
CA GLU A 423 11.08 -39.38 -71.45
C GLU A 423 9.96 -40.39 -71.71
N LEU A 424 8.92 -40.43 -70.88
CA LEU A 424 7.73 -41.26 -71.07
C LEU A 424 7.02 -40.90 -72.39
N LYS A 425 6.93 -39.62 -72.75
CA LYS A 425 6.42 -39.16 -74.06
C LYS A 425 7.31 -39.56 -75.23
N LYS A 426 8.65 -39.54 -75.08
CA LYS A 426 9.59 -40.06 -76.10
C LYS A 426 9.44 -41.57 -76.26
N LEU A 427 9.39 -42.31 -75.14
CA LEU A 427 9.23 -43.76 -75.12
C LEU A 427 7.89 -44.16 -75.77
N LYS A 428 6.80 -43.49 -75.43
CA LYS A 428 5.47 -43.70 -76.05
C LYS A 428 5.48 -43.44 -77.56
N LYS A 429 6.23 -42.44 -78.04
CA LYS A 429 6.44 -42.21 -79.48
C LYS A 429 7.32 -43.28 -80.13
N ALA A 430 8.36 -43.75 -79.44
CA ALA A 430 9.25 -44.80 -79.93
C ALA A 430 8.54 -46.16 -80.02
N VAL A 431 7.74 -46.52 -79.00
CA VAL A 431 6.83 -47.67 -79.00
C VAL A 431 5.85 -47.55 -80.18
N ALA A 432 5.11 -46.45 -80.30
CA ALA A 432 4.19 -46.26 -81.43
C ALA A 432 4.86 -46.24 -82.81
N ALA A 433 6.16 -45.94 -82.90
CA ALA A 433 6.94 -46.06 -84.14
C ALA A 433 7.42 -47.50 -84.39
N SER A 434 7.79 -48.22 -83.33
CA SER A 434 8.11 -49.65 -83.36
C SER A 434 6.88 -50.48 -83.74
N ASP A 435 5.71 -50.17 -83.18
CA ASP A 435 4.43 -50.79 -83.53
C ASP A 435 4.12 -50.56 -85.02
N LYS A 436 4.28 -49.32 -85.50
CA LYS A 436 4.14 -49.01 -86.94
C LYS A 436 5.12 -49.81 -87.81
N LEU A 437 6.38 -49.93 -87.39
CA LEU A 437 7.38 -50.69 -88.13
C LEU A 437 7.06 -52.19 -88.12
N ALA A 438 6.66 -52.75 -86.99
CA ALA A 438 6.17 -54.13 -86.89
C ALA A 438 4.91 -54.37 -87.74
N THR A 439 3.95 -53.43 -87.78
CA THR A 439 2.80 -53.53 -88.71
C THR A 439 3.23 -53.45 -90.17
N ALA A 440 4.24 -52.64 -90.51
CA ALA A 440 4.79 -52.55 -91.86
C ALA A 440 5.50 -53.86 -92.26
N GLU A 441 6.32 -54.43 -91.38
CA GLU A 441 6.94 -55.74 -91.56
C GLU A 441 5.90 -56.85 -91.68
N LEU A 442 4.84 -56.84 -90.86
CA LEU A 442 3.71 -57.75 -91.02
C LEU A 442 3.01 -57.59 -92.37
N THR A 443 2.82 -56.35 -92.88
CA THR A 443 2.28 -56.15 -94.24
C THR A 443 3.23 -56.62 -95.34
N ILE A 444 4.55 -56.44 -95.18
CA ILE A 444 5.55 -56.94 -96.14
C ILE A 444 5.59 -58.47 -96.14
N ALA A 445 5.58 -59.11 -94.97
CA ALA A 445 5.53 -60.57 -94.84
C ALA A 445 4.23 -61.14 -95.43
N LYS A 446 3.11 -60.46 -95.22
CA LYS A 446 1.80 -60.74 -95.84
C LYS A 446 1.85 -60.60 -97.37
N ASP A 447 2.46 -59.56 -97.91
CA ASP A 447 2.56 -59.36 -99.35
C ASP A 447 3.60 -60.31 -99.99
N GLN A 448 4.63 -60.71 -99.26
CA GLN A 448 5.54 -61.80 -99.63
C GLN A 448 4.82 -63.15 -99.63
N LEU A 449 3.95 -63.43 -98.65
CA LEU A 449 3.09 -64.62 -98.65
C LEU A 449 2.11 -64.61 -99.84
N LYS A 450 1.50 -63.46 -100.17
CA LYS A 450 0.70 -63.30 -101.40
C LYS A 450 1.52 -63.53 -102.67
N SER A 451 2.75 -63.01 -102.72
CA SER A 451 3.65 -63.17 -103.87
C SER A 451 4.09 -64.63 -104.03
N LEU A 452 4.44 -65.31 -102.94
CA LEU A 452 4.72 -66.74 -102.91
C LEU A 452 3.50 -67.55 -103.33
N HIS A 453 2.31 -67.23 -102.82
CA HIS A 453 1.07 -67.86 -103.23
C HIS A 453 0.82 -67.68 -104.74
N GLY A 454 0.94 -66.45 -105.27
CA GLY A 454 0.89 -66.16 -106.71
C GLY A 454 2.02 -66.80 -107.55
N THR A 455 3.13 -67.20 -106.92
CA THR A 455 4.20 -67.98 -107.57
C THR A 455 3.87 -69.47 -107.57
N VAL A 456 3.27 -69.98 -106.50
CA VAL A 456 2.72 -71.35 -106.41
C VAL A 456 1.59 -71.51 -107.45
N MET A 457 0.69 -70.54 -107.59
CA MET A 457 -0.31 -70.46 -108.67
C MET A 457 0.34 -70.66 -110.04
N LYS A 458 1.38 -69.88 -110.38
CA LYS A 458 2.07 -69.99 -111.67
C LYS A 458 2.76 -71.33 -111.89
N ILE A 459 3.50 -71.83 -110.91
CA ILE A 459 4.13 -73.17 -110.95
C ILE A 459 3.07 -74.25 -111.18
N ASN A 460 1.87 -74.04 -110.64
CA ASN A 460 0.78 -74.98 -110.75
C ASN A 460 0.05 -74.91 -112.09
N GLN A 461 -0.11 -73.71 -112.65
CA GLN A 461 -0.55 -73.42 -114.01
C GLN A 461 0.44 -73.95 -115.07
N GLU A 462 1.75 -73.83 -114.84
CA GLU A 462 2.80 -74.32 -115.74
C GLU A 462 2.91 -75.86 -115.72
N ARG A 463 2.76 -76.50 -114.55
CA ARG A 463 2.62 -77.98 -114.46
C ARG A 463 1.42 -78.52 -115.23
N ALA A 464 0.44 -77.67 -115.49
CA ALA A 464 -0.81 -78.04 -116.13
C ALA A 464 -0.64 -78.22 -117.65
N GLU A 465 0.23 -77.46 -118.34
CA GLU A 465 0.15 -77.37 -119.82
C GLU A 465 0.99 -78.35 -120.68
N VAL A 466 2.05 -79.03 -120.19
CA VAL A 466 2.88 -79.99 -121.00
C VAL A 466 3.07 -81.38 -120.32
N SER A 467 2.77 -82.57 -120.87
CA SER A 467 2.33 -83.05 -122.20
C SER A 467 1.56 -84.41 -122.09
N PRO A 468 1.13 -85.06 -123.20
CA PRO A 468 1.98 -86.20 -123.60
C PRO A 468 2.30 -86.31 -125.09
N ARG A 469 3.60 -86.18 -125.43
CA ARG A 469 4.32 -87.20 -126.20
C ARG A 469 5.81 -87.34 -125.84
N VAL A 470 6.07 -88.29 -124.93
CA VAL A 470 7.06 -89.39 -124.98
C VAL A 470 8.41 -89.15 -125.71
N GLN A 471 9.54 -89.25 -124.98
CA GLN A 471 10.53 -90.36 -125.11
C GLN A 471 11.84 -90.18 -124.29
N ASN A 472 12.35 -91.34 -123.83
CA ASN A 472 13.77 -91.70 -123.64
C ASN A 472 14.67 -91.09 -122.53
N LYS A 473 15.24 -92.02 -121.74
CA LYS A 473 16.60 -92.01 -121.13
C LYS A 473 16.86 -90.99 -119.99
N HIS A 474 17.63 -91.30 -118.95
CA HIS A 474 18.41 -92.51 -118.60
C HIS A 474 18.34 -92.78 -117.08
N TYR A 475 18.76 -93.98 -116.66
CA TYR A 475 18.80 -94.43 -115.27
C TYR A 475 20.23 -94.32 -114.68
N ASN A 476 20.29 -94.38 -113.34
CA ASN A 476 21.45 -94.63 -112.45
C ASN A 476 22.44 -93.47 -112.18
N THR A 477 23.19 -93.40 -111.06
CA THR A 477 23.12 -93.82 -109.62
C THR A 477 24.40 -93.21 -108.95
N VAL A 478 24.63 -93.34 -107.63
CA VAL A 478 25.95 -93.26 -106.91
C VAL A 478 26.43 -91.81 -106.55
N VAL A 479 26.95 -91.46 -105.36
CA VAL A 479 26.87 -91.99 -103.96
C VAL A 479 27.51 -91.00 -102.94
N ILE A 480 26.96 -90.96 -101.72
CA ILE A 480 27.54 -90.72 -100.35
C ILE A 480 28.91 -89.99 -100.16
N THR A 481 28.92 -88.91 -99.35
CA THR A 481 29.66 -88.74 -98.06
C THR A 481 29.34 -87.33 -97.49
N THR A 482 28.87 -87.04 -96.27
CA THR A 482 29.14 -87.41 -94.86
C THR A 482 30.32 -86.68 -94.20
N VAL A 483 30.04 -86.08 -93.01
CA VAL A 483 30.92 -85.63 -91.90
C VAL A 483 31.45 -84.17 -91.97
N ALA A 484 31.58 -83.36 -90.90
CA ALA A 484 30.86 -83.14 -89.62
C ALA A 484 31.52 -81.94 -88.88
N CYS A 485 30.84 -81.34 -87.89
CA CYS A 485 31.34 -80.32 -86.94
C CYS A 485 31.76 -78.96 -87.56
N THR A 486 31.50 -77.79 -86.95
CA THR A 486 30.92 -77.44 -85.63
C THR A 486 29.74 -76.50 -85.77
#